data_AF-X8H5D0-F1
#
_entry.id   AF-X8H5D0-F1
#
_cell.length_a   1.000
_cell.length_b   1.000
_cell.length_c   1.000
_cell.angle_alpha   90.00
_cell.angle_beta   90.00
_cell.angle_gamma   90.00
#
_symmetry.space_group_name_H-M   'P 1'
#
loop_
_entity.id
_entity.type
_entity.pdbx_description
1 polymer ?
#
loop_
_entity_poly.entity_id
_entity_poly.type
_entity_poly.pdbx_seq_one_letter_code
_entity_poly.pdbx_strand_id
1 'polypeptide(L)'
;MKEWLYLGAQFVACCVEEGYEKIKEDWNKKFNIDNDNDLSFLSQLPFEDLKRLHNILISEDNIFLDKIKGVVQKNIVEFDESNVDDLVKFIISEIHLLGGNTLVNLGRGNQGVTYKEIVKDVCERIGINKKELKSKDDIKILENLFFKEFRQQFDKLKAKYDLKNKSVTDDEIKEKLFDEYTNGLLKTLLPNNLTGPAWRKTIRIVLIITELRKNIVV
;
A
#
# COMPACT_ATOMS: atom_id res chain seq x y z
N MET A 1 -10.76 37.26 25.10
CA MET A 1 -10.01 35.98 25.20
C MET A 1 -10.47 34.94 24.18
N LYS A 2 -11.77 34.75 23.93
CA LYS A 2 -12.27 33.78 22.92
C LYS A 2 -11.99 34.16 21.45
N GLU A 3 -12.04 35.45 21.10
CA GLU A 3 -11.77 35.91 19.71
C GLU A 3 -10.31 35.75 19.29
N TRP A 4 -9.35 35.96 20.19
CA TRP A 4 -7.92 35.77 19.91
C TRP A 4 -7.54 34.29 19.72
N LEU A 5 -8.24 33.38 20.41
CA LEU A 5 -8.12 31.94 20.19
C LEU A 5 -8.72 31.52 18.84
N TYR A 6 -9.84 32.13 18.44
CA TYR A 6 -10.50 31.86 17.16
C TYR A 6 -9.69 32.36 15.96
N LEU A 7 -9.14 33.57 16.05
CA LEU A 7 -8.25 34.13 15.03
C LEU A 7 -6.92 33.38 14.95
N GLY A 8 -6.38 32.92 16.09
CA GLY A 8 -5.20 32.05 16.12
C GLY A 8 -5.46 30.69 15.47
N ALA A 9 -6.63 30.09 15.71
CA ALA A 9 -7.05 28.84 15.08
C ALA A 9 -7.30 29.00 13.57
N GLN A 10 -7.92 30.09 13.13
CA GLN A 10 -8.10 30.40 11.71
C GLN A 10 -6.77 30.67 11.00
N PHE A 11 -5.83 31.35 11.65
CA PHE A 11 -4.50 31.60 11.07
C PHE A 11 -3.71 30.29 10.91
N VAL A 12 -3.75 29.41 11.91
CA VAL A 12 -3.14 28.07 11.81
C VAL A 12 -3.83 27.23 10.74
N ALA A 13 -5.17 27.25 10.65
CA ALA A 13 -5.92 26.55 9.61
C ALA A 13 -5.57 27.06 8.20
N CYS A 14 -5.49 28.38 8.02
CA CYS A 14 -5.14 29.01 6.73
C CYS A 14 -3.68 28.71 6.33
N CYS A 15 -2.73 28.74 7.28
CA CYS A 15 -1.35 28.33 7.01
C CYS A 15 -1.20 26.82 6.74
N VAL A 16 -2.11 26.00 7.30
CA VAL A 16 -2.19 24.55 7.02
C VAL A 16 -2.80 24.30 5.64
N GLU A 17 -3.84 25.03 5.24
CA GLU A 17 -4.44 25.00 3.90
C GLU A 17 -3.44 25.48 2.83
N GLU A 18 -2.73 26.60 3.05
CA GLU A 18 -1.66 27.07 2.17
C GLU A 18 -0.47 26.09 2.11
N GLY A 19 -0.12 25.48 3.24
CA GLY A 19 0.88 24.42 3.29
C GLY A 19 0.43 23.16 2.55
N TYR A 20 -0.85 22.84 2.60
CA TYR A 20 -1.46 21.67 1.97
C TYR A 20 -1.60 21.81 0.46
N GLU A 21 -2.06 22.95 -0.05
CA GLU A 21 -2.11 23.22 -1.49
C GLU A 21 -0.70 23.19 -2.10
N LYS A 22 0.31 23.66 -1.35
CA LYS A 22 1.73 23.56 -1.74
C LYS A 22 2.26 22.11 -1.70
N ILE A 23 1.76 21.27 -0.80
CA ILE A 23 2.09 19.83 -0.72
C ILE A 23 1.39 19.04 -1.84
N LYS A 24 0.14 19.36 -2.18
CA LYS A 24 -0.62 18.78 -3.30
C LYS A 24 0.04 19.03 -4.65
N GLU A 25 0.48 20.26 -4.90
CA GLU A 25 1.18 20.64 -6.14
C GLU A 25 2.53 19.91 -6.25
N ASP A 26 3.21 19.66 -5.12
CA ASP A 26 4.43 18.87 -5.05
C ASP A 26 4.17 17.38 -5.30
N TRP A 27 3.06 16.80 -4.81
CA TRP A 27 2.75 15.38 -4.96
C TRP A 27 2.54 14.94 -6.41
N ASN A 28 1.69 15.63 -7.16
CA ASN A 28 1.39 15.25 -8.56
C ASN A 28 2.67 15.27 -9.41
N LYS A 29 3.50 16.30 -9.23
CA LYS A 29 4.75 16.48 -9.98
C LYS A 29 5.85 15.52 -9.54
N LYS A 30 5.94 15.22 -8.25
CA LYS A 30 7.01 14.39 -7.65
C LYS A 30 6.79 12.90 -7.81
N PHE A 31 5.53 12.46 -7.69
CA PHE A 31 5.16 11.04 -7.75
C PHE A 31 4.49 10.65 -9.07
N ASN A 32 4.34 11.59 -9.99
CA ASN A 32 3.78 11.33 -11.31
C ASN A 32 2.37 10.69 -11.21
N ILE A 33 1.58 11.14 -10.23
CA ILE A 33 0.28 10.57 -9.82
C ILE A 33 -0.67 10.48 -11.02
N ASP A 34 -0.69 11.53 -11.86
CA ASP A 34 -1.57 11.64 -13.02
C ASP A 34 -1.23 10.67 -14.16
N ASN A 35 -0.06 10.00 -14.10
CA ASN A 35 0.43 9.13 -15.17
C ASN A 35 0.43 7.64 -14.82
N ASP A 36 -0.01 7.25 -13.62
CA ASP A 36 -0.21 5.83 -13.26
C ASP A 36 -1.66 5.38 -13.52
N ASN A 37 -1.96 5.18 -14.80
CA ASN A 37 -3.27 4.72 -15.26
C ASN A 37 -3.70 3.38 -14.64
N ASP A 38 -2.75 2.58 -14.14
CA ASP A 38 -3.05 1.30 -13.52
C ASP A 38 -3.82 1.48 -12.20
N LEU A 39 -3.70 2.63 -11.53
CA LEU A 39 -4.45 2.96 -10.31
C LEU A 39 -5.67 3.86 -10.54
N SER A 40 -5.96 4.27 -11.77
CA SER A 40 -7.08 5.18 -12.08
C SER A 40 -8.45 4.66 -11.64
N PHE A 41 -8.62 3.34 -11.58
CA PHE A 41 -9.85 2.69 -11.11
C PHE A 41 -10.21 3.03 -9.66
N LEU A 42 -9.26 3.49 -8.84
CA LEU A 42 -9.50 3.86 -7.45
C LEU A 42 -10.55 4.98 -7.34
N SER A 43 -10.65 5.88 -8.33
CA SER A 43 -11.66 6.94 -8.34
C SER A 43 -13.09 6.42 -8.52
N GLN A 44 -13.26 5.13 -8.85
CA GLN A 44 -14.55 4.47 -9.01
C GLN A 44 -14.97 3.70 -7.75
N LEU A 45 -14.10 3.62 -6.74
CA LEU A 45 -14.40 2.90 -5.50
C LEU A 45 -15.32 3.71 -4.58
N PRO A 46 -16.22 3.04 -3.84
CA PRO A 46 -16.95 3.67 -2.74
C PRO A 46 -15.99 4.26 -1.71
N PHE A 47 -16.41 5.37 -1.08
CA PHE A 47 -15.62 6.04 -0.04
C PHE A 47 -15.18 5.09 1.08
N GLU A 48 -16.03 4.15 1.49
CA GLU A 48 -15.71 3.18 2.55
C GLU A 48 -14.55 2.25 2.16
N ASP A 49 -14.47 1.82 0.90
CA ASP A 49 -13.37 0.99 0.40
C ASP A 49 -12.06 1.79 0.34
N LEU A 50 -12.13 3.06 -0.08
CA LEU A 50 -11.00 3.99 -0.08
C LEU A 50 -10.50 4.27 1.34
N LYS A 51 -11.41 4.52 2.28
CA LYS A 51 -11.11 4.74 3.69
C LYS A 51 -10.45 3.53 4.33
N ARG A 52 -10.92 2.32 4.01
CA ARG A 52 -10.30 1.07 4.45
C ARG A 52 -8.88 0.93 3.90
N LEU A 53 -8.67 1.19 2.61
CA LEU A 53 -7.34 1.13 1.99
C LEU A 53 -6.38 2.17 2.59
N HIS A 54 -6.85 3.40 2.78
CA HIS A 54 -6.11 4.47 3.47
C HIS A 54 -5.65 4.03 4.87
N ASN A 55 -6.56 3.50 5.69
CA ASN A 55 -6.24 3.07 7.05
C ASN A 55 -5.15 1.98 7.08
N ILE A 56 -5.14 1.07 6.10
CA ILE A 56 -4.10 0.03 5.97
C ILE A 56 -2.77 0.66 5.55
N LEU A 57 -2.79 1.62 4.61
CA LEU A 57 -1.59 2.34 4.17
C LEU A 57 -0.97 3.17 5.29
N ILE A 58 -1.76 3.84 6.13
CA ILE A 58 -1.21 4.66 7.24
C ILE A 58 -0.92 3.86 8.50
N SER A 59 -1.44 2.62 8.61
CA SER A 59 -1.07 1.72 9.69
C SER A 59 0.38 1.28 9.50
N GLU A 60 1.31 1.85 10.27
CA GLU A 60 2.60 1.22 10.49
C GLU A 60 2.35 -0.08 11.25
N ASP A 61 2.98 -1.20 10.84
CA ASP A 61 2.92 -2.47 11.57
C ASP A 61 3.18 -2.19 13.07
N ASN A 62 2.12 -2.27 13.89
CA ASN A 62 2.02 -1.70 15.24
C ASN A 62 3.01 -2.34 16.23
N ILE A 63 4.22 -1.80 16.34
CA ILE A 63 5.05 -1.90 17.56
C ILE A 63 5.76 -0.55 17.87
N PHE A 64 6.19 0.21 16.86
CA PHE A 64 7.01 1.40 17.10
C PHE A 64 6.20 2.68 17.40
N LEU A 65 5.04 2.88 16.74
CA LEU A 65 4.25 4.11 16.90
C LEU A 65 3.51 4.23 18.23
N ASP A 66 3.09 3.13 18.86
CA ASP A 66 2.39 3.20 20.15
C ASP A 66 3.27 3.79 21.26
N LYS A 67 4.59 3.72 21.13
CA LYS A 67 5.53 4.38 22.06
C LYS A 67 5.71 5.88 21.81
N ILE A 68 5.36 6.38 20.61
CA ILE A 68 5.60 7.78 20.20
C ILE A 68 4.29 8.59 20.11
N LYS A 69 3.13 7.91 20.01
CA LYS A 69 1.79 8.54 20.03
C LYS A 69 1.51 9.43 21.24
N GLY A 70 2.25 9.27 22.35
CA GLY A 70 2.16 10.17 23.50
C GLY A 70 2.85 11.55 23.31
N VAL A 71 3.64 11.74 22.25
CA VAL A 71 4.49 12.93 22.05
C VAL A 71 4.19 13.65 20.74
N VAL A 72 3.65 12.96 19.73
CA VAL A 72 3.33 13.56 18.43
C VAL A 72 1.84 13.38 18.15
N GLN A 73 1.05 14.43 18.40
CA GLN A 73 -0.26 14.60 17.75
C GLN A 73 0.02 14.79 16.26
N LYS A 74 0.09 13.69 15.51
CA LYS A 74 0.12 13.72 14.04
C LYS A 74 -1.20 14.36 13.63
N ASN A 75 -1.13 15.50 12.93
CA ASN A 75 -2.25 16.01 12.13
C ASN A 75 -2.58 14.94 11.08
N ILE A 76 -3.46 14.01 11.43
CA ILE A 76 -4.02 13.05 10.48
C ILE A 76 -4.98 13.87 9.63
N VAL A 77 -4.73 13.94 8.32
CA VAL A 77 -5.67 14.54 7.38
C VAL A 77 -7.01 13.80 7.54
N GLU A 78 -8.06 14.54 7.89
CA GLU A 78 -9.41 13.98 7.93
C GLU A 78 -9.97 13.96 6.51
N PHE A 79 -10.11 12.75 5.96
CA PHE A 79 -10.80 12.52 4.70
C PHE A 79 -12.27 12.19 4.96
N ASP A 80 -13.15 12.78 4.17
CA ASP A 80 -14.59 12.56 4.16
C ASP A 80 -15.13 12.50 2.71
N GLU A 81 -16.45 12.37 2.56
CA GLU A 81 -17.09 12.27 1.24
C GLU A 81 -16.95 13.55 0.39
N SER A 82 -16.60 14.69 0.99
CA SER A 82 -16.42 15.96 0.27
C SER A 82 -15.05 16.10 -0.38
N ASN A 83 -14.07 15.28 0.01
CA ASN A 83 -12.69 15.36 -0.47
C ASN A 83 -12.13 14.01 -0.99
N VAL A 84 -13.00 13.18 -1.58
CA VAL A 84 -12.66 11.84 -2.10
C VAL A 84 -11.51 11.87 -3.11
N ASP A 85 -11.46 12.87 -4.00
CA ASP A 85 -10.38 13.00 -4.99
C ASP A 85 -9.00 13.18 -4.33
N ASP A 86 -8.95 13.92 -3.22
CA ASP A 86 -7.74 14.13 -2.46
C ASP A 86 -7.33 12.86 -1.70
N LEU A 87 -8.30 12.10 -1.19
CA LEU A 87 -8.08 10.76 -0.62
C LEU A 87 -7.50 9.79 -1.65
N VAL A 88 -8.03 9.78 -2.88
CA VAL A 88 -7.52 8.93 -3.97
C VAL A 88 -6.07 9.29 -4.32
N LYS A 89 -5.77 10.59 -4.50
CA LYS A 89 -4.40 11.06 -4.76
C LYS A 89 -3.44 10.67 -3.64
N PHE A 90 -3.87 10.84 -2.39
CA PHE A 90 -3.10 10.42 -1.22
C PHE A 90 -2.77 8.92 -1.28
N ILE A 91 -3.78 8.07 -1.51
CA ILE A 91 -3.62 6.61 -1.61
C ILE A 91 -2.62 6.25 -2.72
N ILE A 92 -2.73 6.84 -3.90
CA ILE A 92 -1.80 6.60 -5.02
C ILE A 92 -0.37 6.97 -4.63
N SER A 93 -0.19 8.14 -4.01
CA SER A 93 1.12 8.61 -3.56
C SER A 93 1.77 7.66 -2.55
N GLU A 94 0.99 7.15 -1.59
CA GLU A 94 1.46 6.19 -0.60
C GLU A 94 1.80 4.84 -1.23
N ILE A 95 1.01 4.38 -2.21
CA ILE A 95 1.30 3.16 -2.96
C ILE A 95 2.63 3.28 -3.70
N HIS A 96 2.87 4.39 -4.41
CA HIS A 96 4.13 4.62 -5.13
C HIS A 96 5.37 4.60 -4.24
N LEU A 97 5.20 4.87 -2.95
CA LEU A 97 6.27 4.81 -1.94
C LEU A 97 6.56 3.39 -1.41
N LEU A 98 5.68 2.40 -1.64
CA LEU A 98 5.86 1.03 -1.15
C LEU A 98 6.99 0.26 -1.84
N GLY A 99 7.29 0.56 -3.11
CA GLY A 99 8.22 -0.21 -3.96
C GLY A 99 9.69 0.18 -3.89
N GLY A 100 10.07 1.08 -2.98
CA GLY A 100 11.47 1.43 -2.76
C GLY A 100 11.73 1.55 -1.27
N ASN A 101 12.87 1.04 -0.80
CA ASN A 101 13.37 1.41 0.51
C ASN A 101 13.23 2.93 0.71
N THR A 102 12.87 3.36 1.92
CA THR A 102 13.06 4.75 2.36
C THR A 102 14.47 5.26 2.02
N LEU A 103 15.49 4.38 2.01
CA LEU A 103 16.88 4.68 1.60
C LEU A 103 17.17 4.64 0.07
N VAL A 104 16.44 3.85 -0.72
CA VAL A 104 16.60 3.83 -2.19
C VAL A 104 15.78 4.96 -2.83
N ASN A 105 14.65 5.33 -2.21
CA ASN A 105 13.88 6.53 -2.54
C ASN A 105 14.75 7.79 -2.36
N LEU A 106 15.58 7.87 -1.30
CA LEU A 106 16.57 8.95 -1.15
C LEU A 106 17.57 9.03 -2.33
N GLY A 107 18.02 7.88 -2.86
CA GLY A 107 18.94 7.82 -4.01
C GLY A 107 18.31 8.14 -5.38
N ARG A 108 16.97 8.09 -5.49
CA ARG A 108 16.18 8.45 -6.68
C ARG A 108 15.46 9.80 -6.53
N GLY A 109 15.85 10.63 -5.56
CA GLY A 109 15.21 11.93 -5.32
C GLY A 109 13.76 11.86 -4.83
N ASN A 110 13.39 10.78 -4.14
CA ASN A 110 12.02 10.46 -3.70
C ASN A 110 11.01 10.26 -4.84
N GLN A 111 11.47 9.88 -6.03
CA GLN A 111 10.57 9.44 -7.10
C GLN A 111 10.11 8.01 -6.76
N GLY A 112 8.84 7.86 -6.40
CA GLY A 112 8.21 6.56 -6.20
C GLY A 112 8.23 5.69 -7.46
N VAL A 113 7.73 4.46 -7.38
CA VAL A 113 7.62 3.57 -8.54
C VAL A 113 6.15 3.33 -8.89
N THR A 114 5.86 3.17 -10.18
CA THR A 114 4.51 2.85 -10.64
C THR A 114 4.00 1.57 -10.01
N TYR A 115 2.69 1.46 -9.82
CA TYR A 115 2.04 0.28 -9.25
C TYR A 115 2.40 -1.00 -10.00
N LYS A 116 2.52 -0.95 -11.33
CA LYS A 116 2.97 -2.09 -12.15
C LYS A 116 4.30 -2.68 -11.72
N GLU A 117 5.29 -1.83 -11.47
CA GLU A 117 6.62 -2.25 -11.02
C GLU A 117 6.54 -2.86 -9.62
N ILE A 118 5.70 -2.30 -8.73
CA ILE A 118 5.42 -2.88 -7.41
C ILE A 118 4.83 -4.30 -7.55
N VAL A 119 3.87 -4.50 -8.45
CA VAL A 119 3.27 -5.82 -8.68
C VAL A 119 4.29 -6.80 -9.26
N LYS A 120 5.15 -6.39 -10.19
CA LYS A 120 6.25 -7.24 -10.70
C LYS A 120 7.20 -7.65 -9.58
N ASP A 121 7.61 -6.70 -8.74
CA ASP A 121 8.47 -6.95 -7.59
C ASP A 121 7.82 -7.92 -6.58
N VAL A 122 6.52 -7.76 -6.31
CA VAL A 122 5.76 -8.70 -5.48
C VAL A 122 5.63 -10.07 -6.14
N CYS A 123 5.41 -10.16 -7.44
CA CYS A 123 5.38 -11.42 -8.17
C CYS A 123 6.73 -12.17 -8.05
N GLU A 124 7.84 -11.48 -8.28
CA GLU A 124 9.18 -12.05 -8.08
C GLU A 124 9.36 -12.51 -6.63
N ARG A 125 8.88 -11.71 -5.66
CA ARG A 125 9.00 -11.99 -4.23
C ARG A 125 8.28 -13.26 -3.80
N ILE A 126 7.11 -13.54 -4.36
CA ILE A 126 6.32 -14.74 -4.02
C ILE A 126 6.71 -15.99 -4.83
N GLY A 127 7.71 -15.87 -5.71
CA GLY A 127 8.34 -16.99 -6.41
C GLY A 127 8.02 -17.12 -7.91
N ILE A 128 7.35 -16.13 -8.52
CA ILE A 128 7.08 -16.13 -9.97
C ILE A 128 8.38 -15.81 -10.73
N ASN A 129 8.62 -16.52 -11.84
CA ASN A 129 9.88 -16.43 -12.56
C ASN A 129 10.04 -15.06 -13.26
N LYS A 130 11.16 -14.37 -13.02
CA LYS A 130 11.50 -13.10 -13.67
C LYS A 130 11.40 -13.14 -15.21
N LYS A 131 11.75 -14.24 -15.86
CA LYS A 131 11.61 -14.40 -17.33
C LYS A 131 10.14 -14.38 -17.77
N GLU A 132 9.24 -14.93 -16.98
CA GLU A 132 7.80 -14.92 -17.25
C GLU A 132 7.22 -13.50 -17.13
N LEU A 133 7.77 -12.69 -16.21
CA LEU A 133 7.34 -11.31 -15.96
C LEU A 133 7.87 -10.33 -17.01
N LYS A 134 9.08 -10.56 -17.56
CA LYS A 134 9.72 -9.64 -18.53
C LYS A 134 8.87 -9.29 -19.74
N SER A 135 8.03 -10.20 -20.22
CA SER A 135 7.16 -9.99 -21.38
C SER A 135 5.77 -9.47 -21.04
N LYS A 136 5.47 -9.22 -19.76
CA LYS A 136 4.16 -8.80 -19.28
C LYS A 136 4.18 -7.34 -18.88
N ASP A 137 3.37 -6.56 -19.57
CA ASP A 137 3.23 -5.12 -19.32
C ASP A 137 1.78 -4.70 -19.04
N ASP A 138 0.83 -5.62 -19.08
CA ASP A 138 -0.56 -5.37 -18.68
C ASP A 138 -0.72 -5.64 -17.17
N ILE A 139 -1.22 -4.63 -16.43
CA ILE A 139 -1.40 -4.74 -14.97
C ILE A 139 -2.35 -5.86 -14.57
N LYS A 140 -3.45 -6.07 -15.31
CA LYS A 140 -4.44 -7.10 -14.99
C LYS A 140 -3.85 -8.48 -15.18
N ILE A 141 -2.99 -8.67 -16.19
CA ILE A 141 -2.25 -9.93 -16.37
C ILE A 141 -1.32 -10.18 -15.16
N LEU A 142 -0.58 -9.16 -14.72
CA LEU A 142 0.34 -9.26 -13.59
C LEU A 142 -0.40 -9.54 -12.26
N GLU A 143 -1.48 -8.81 -11.96
CA GLU A 143 -2.33 -9.05 -10.79
C GLU A 143 -2.96 -10.46 -10.82
N ASN A 144 -3.36 -10.95 -12.00
CA ASN A 144 -3.90 -12.30 -12.14
C ASN A 144 -2.85 -13.38 -11.88
N LEU A 145 -1.61 -13.18 -12.35
CA LEU A 145 -0.50 -14.07 -12.02
C LEU A 145 -0.22 -14.08 -10.51
N PHE A 146 -0.08 -12.90 -9.92
CA PHE A 146 0.10 -12.73 -8.48
C PHE A 146 -1.00 -13.48 -7.72
N PHE A 147 -2.26 -13.22 -8.05
CA PHE A 147 -3.40 -13.81 -7.35
C PHE A 147 -3.44 -15.33 -7.50
N LYS A 148 -3.14 -15.85 -8.70
CA LYS A 148 -3.12 -17.30 -8.92
C LYS A 148 -2.06 -17.99 -8.06
N GLU A 149 -0.84 -17.46 -8.04
CA GLU A 149 0.24 -18.03 -7.22
C GLU A 149 -0.08 -17.90 -5.72
N PHE A 150 -0.55 -16.73 -5.29
CA PHE A 150 -0.98 -16.49 -3.91
C PHE A 150 -2.05 -17.49 -3.46
N ARG A 151 -3.11 -17.69 -4.26
CA ARG A 151 -4.19 -18.63 -3.93
C ARG A 151 -3.70 -20.07 -3.91
N GLN A 152 -2.84 -20.45 -4.84
CA GLN A 152 -2.26 -21.79 -4.84
C GLN A 152 -1.45 -22.07 -3.56
N GLN A 153 -0.67 -21.11 -3.08
CA GLN A 153 0.09 -21.27 -1.83
C GLN A 153 -0.81 -21.21 -0.59
N PHE A 154 -1.82 -20.34 -0.60
CA PHE A 154 -2.86 -20.27 0.43
C PHE A 154 -3.58 -21.61 0.60
N ASP A 155 -4.06 -22.21 -0.49
CA ASP A 155 -4.80 -23.48 -0.47
C ASP A 155 -3.92 -24.64 0.03
N LYS A 156 -2.64 -24.67 -0.41
CA LYS A 156 -1.66 -25.64 0.10
C LYS A 156 -1.44 -25.51 1.61
N LEU A 157 -1.32 -24.27 2.10
CA LEU A 157 -1.11 -24.02 3.52
C LEU A 157 -2.35 -24.40 4.32
N LYS A 158 -3.55 -24.03 3.87
CA LYS A 158 -4.83 -24.38 4.49
C LYS A 158 -5.02 -25.90 4.60
N ALA A 159 -4.80 -26.62 3.50
CA ALA A 159 -4.89 -28.09 3.48
C ALA A 159 -3.93 -28.75 4.50
N LYS A 160 -2.73 -28.19 4.70
CA LYS A 160 -1.76 -28.68 5.71
C LYS A 160 -2.25 -28.49 7.15
N TYR A 161 -3.07 -27.48 7.43
CA TYR A 161 -3.69 -27.28 8.74
C TYR A 161 -4.93 -28.16 8.93
N ASP A 162 -5.73 -28.33 7.88
CA ASP A 162 -6.89 -29.22 7.89
C ASP A 162 -6.48 -30.66 8.21
N LEU A 163 -5.40 -31.16 7.59
CA LEU A 163 -4.82 -32.48 7.87
C LEU A 163 -4.34 -32.66 9.32
N LYS A 164 -4.10 -31.57 10.04
CA LYS A 164 -3.67 -31.57 11.45
C LYS A 164 -4.83 -31.42 12.43
N ASN A 165 -6.08 -31.43 11.96
CA ASN A 165 -7.30 -31.13 12.74
C ASN A 165 -7.18 -29.82 13.52
N LYS A 166 -6.45 -28.83 12.98
CA LYS A 166 -6.34 -27.50 13.58
C LYS A 166 -7.33 -26.58 12.90
N SER A 167 -8.37 -26.17 13.62
CA SER A 167 -9.24 -25.08 13.17
C SER A 167 -8.39 -23.82 13.01
N VAL A 168 -8.41 -23.24 11.81
CA VAL A 168 -7.67 -22.03 11.46
C VAL A 168 -8.51 -21.22 10.48
N THR A 169 -8.57 -19.92 10.71
CA THR A 169 -9.30 -18.98 9.87
C THR A 169 -8.52 -18.64 8.61
N ASP A 170 -9.21 -18.17 7.58
CA ASP A 170 -8.57 -17.71 6.35
C ASP A 170 -7.58 -16.57 6.62
N ASP A 171 -7.90 -15.66 7.54
CA ASP A 171 -7.02 -14.54 7.88
C ASP A 171 -5.75 -15.02 8.61
N GLU A 172 -5.85 -16.01 9.51
CA GLU A 172 -4.65 -16.62 10.12
C GLU A 172 -3.75 -17.32 9.08
N ILE A 173 -4.34 -17.94 8.05
CA ILE A 173 -3.57 -18.52 6.94
C ILE A 173 -2.89 -17.42 6.12
N LYS A 174 -3.60 -16.33 5.78
CA LYS A 174 -3.01 -15.18 5.07
C LYS A 174 -1.83 -14.60 5.85
N GLU A 175 -1.99 -14.38 7.15
CA GLU A 175 -0.94 -13.84 8.02
C GLU A 175 0.31 -14.73 8.04
N LYS A 176 0.12 -16.05 8.15
CA LYS A 176 1.24 -17.00 8.05
C LYS A 176 1.91 -16.97 6.67
N LEU A 177 1.12 -16.83 5.61
CA LEU A 177 1.66 -16.77 4.26
C LEU A 177 2.46 -15.47 4.02
N PHE A 178 1.98 -14.33 4.52
CA PHE A 178 2.75 -13.08 4.51
C PHE A 178 4.03 -13.20 5.34
N ASP A 179 4.01 -13.92 6.46
CA ASP A 179 5.22 -14.23 7.23
C ASP A 179 6.21 -15.09 6.45
N GLU A 180 5.75 -16.11 5.71
CA GLU A 180 6.60 -16.94 4.86
C GLU A 180 7.27 -16.12 3.74
N TYR A 181 6.52 -15.21 3.11
CA TYR A 181 7.05 -14.29 2.10
C TYR A 181 8.05 -13.28 2.65
N THR A 182 8.07 -13.02 3.95
CA THR A 182 8.91 -11.95 4.55
C THR A 182 10.13 -12.51 5.28
N ASN A 183 10.00 -13.67 5.93
CA ASN A 183 11.00 -14.20 6.87
C ASN A 183 12.06 -15.15 6.27
N GLY A 184 11.96 -15.55 5.00
CA GLY A 184 13.15 -15.96 4.25
C GLY A 184 13.25 -17.40 3.73
N LEU A 185 12.15 -18.06 3.36
CA LEU A 185 12.28 -19.25 2.50
C LEU A 185 12.51 -18.89 1.01
N LEU A 186 12.04 -17.72 0.57
CA LEU A 186 12.23 -17.20 -0.80
C LEU A 186 13.37 -16.16 -0.90
N LYS A 187 14.09 -15.89 0.20
CA LYS A 187 15.25 -14.98 0.23
C LYS A 187 16.40 -15.41 -0.70
N THR A 188 16.43 -16.68 -1.09
CA THR A 188 17.50 -17.29 -1.89
C THR A 188 17.48 -16.91 -3.37
N LEU A 189 16.49 -16.16 -3.87
CA LEU A 189 16.34 -15.89 -5.30
C LEU A 189 16.50 -14.42 -5.73
N LEU A 190 16.63 -13.46 -4.80
CA LEU A 190 16.74 -12.04 -5.16
C LEU A 190 17.76 -11.31 -4.27
N PRO A 191 18.79 -10.65 -4.84
CA PRO A 191 19.47 -9.59 -4.14
C PRO A 191 18.51 -8.38 -4.16
N ASN A 192 18.02 -7.90 -3.01
CA ASN A 192 17.72 -6.47 -2.74
C ASN A 192 16.98 -6.22 -1.40
N ASN A 193 17.72 -5.62 -0.47
CA ASN A 193 17.51 -4.39 0.32
C ASN A 193 16.21 -4.05 1.09
N LEU A 194 15.03 -4.67 0.90
CA LEU A 194 13.82 -4.34 1.70
C LEU A 194 13.71 -5.20 2.99
N THR A 195 13.29 -4.58 4.10
CA THR A 195 13.09 -5.30 5.38
C THR A 195 11.84 -6.19 5.33
N GLY A 196 11.80 -7.24 6.16
CA GLY A 196 10.63 -8.14 6.24
C GLY A 196 9.28 -7.42 6.44
N PRO A 197 9.18 -6.47 7.39
CA PRO A 197 7.94 -5.70 7.60
C PRO A 197 7.47 -4.91 6.38
N ALA A 198 8.39 -4.22 5.67
CA ALA A 198 8.04 -3.45 4.47
C ALA A 198 7.45 -4.33 3.37
N TRP A 199 8.00 -5.54 3.16
CA TRP A 199 7.44 -6.52 2.26
C TRP A 199 6.06 -7.03 2.71
N ARG A 200 5.86 -7.23 4.02
CA ARG A 200 4.58 -7.69 4.56
C ARG A 200 3.45 -6.74 4.18
N LYS A 201 3.69 -5.43 4.39
CA LYS A 201 2.76 -4.37 4.01
C LYS A 201 2.54 -4.32 2.50
N THR A 202 3.61 -4.33 1.71
CA THR A 202 3.54 -4.22 0.24
C THR A 202 2.72 -5.34 -0.39
N ILE A 203 2.94 -6.60 0.02
CA ILE A 203 2.21 -7.76 -0.51
C ILE A 203 0.72 -7.68 -0.15
N ARG A 204 0.38 -7.24 1.08
CA ARG A 204 -1.01 -7.03 1.49
C ARG A 204 -1.70 -5.99 0.63
N ILE A 205 -1.04 -4.86 0.37
CA ILE A 205 -1.61 -3.79 -0.47
C ILE A 205 -1.85 -4.30 -1.90
N VAL A 206 -0.91 -5.05 -2.48
CA VAL A 206 -1.11 -5.66 -3.81
C VAL A 206 -2.31 -6.62 -3.82
N LEU A 207 -2.47 -7.44 -2.77
CA LEU A 207 -3.64 -8.32 -2.64
C LEU A 207 -4.96 -7.55 -2.58
N ILE A 208 -5.03 -6.53 -1.72
CA ILE A 208 -6.25 -5.72 -1.54
C ILE A 208 -6.61 -5.00 -2.84
N ILE A 209 -5.64 -4.35 -3.51
CA ILE A 209 -5.88 -3.67 -4.79
C ILE A 209 -6.36 -4.66 -5.85
N THR A 210 -5.76 -5.86 -5.92
CA THR A 210 -6.17 -6.92 -6.84
C THR A 210 -7.62 -7.36 -6.58
N GLU A 211 -8.01 -7.53 -5.31
CA GLU A 211 -9.38 -7.90 -4.92
C GLU A 211 -10.38 -6.79 -5.24
N LEU A 212 -10.07 -5.54 -4.91
CA LEU A 212 -10.90 -4.37 -5.20
C LEU A 212 -11.13 -4.20 -6.71
N ARG A 213 -10.07 -4.32 -7.52
CA ARG A 213 -10.20 -4.21 -8.98
C ARG A 213 -11.08 -5.32 -9.56
N LYS A 214 -10.95 -6.55 -9.06
CA LYS A 214 -11.79 -7.67 -9.50
C LYS A 214 -13.27 -7.42 -9.22
N ASN A 215 -13.59 -6.81 -8.08
CA ASN A 215 -14.98 -6.52 -7.70
C ASN A 215 -15.64 -5.44 -8.58
N ILE A 216 -14.86 -4.58 -9.24
CA ILE A 216 -15.38 -3.57 -10.19
C ILE A 216 -15.62 -4.17 -11.60
N VAL A 217 -14.86 -5.20 -11.99
CA VAL A 217 -14.87 -5.78 -13.34
C VAL A 217 -15.89 -6.94 -13.47
N VAL A 218 -16.80 -7.09 -12.50
CA VAL A 218 -17.94 -8.04 -12.56
C VAL A 218 -19.17 -7.38 -13.17
#